data_AF-A0A3N2IJY4-F1
#
_entry.id   AF-A0A3N2IJY4-F1
#
_cell.length_a   1.000
_cell.length_b   1.000
_cell.length_c   1.000
_cell.angle_alpha   90.00
_cell.angle_beta   90.00
_cell.angle_gamma   90.00
#
_symmetry.space_group_name_H-M   'P 1'
#
loop_
_entity.id
_entity.type
_entity.pdbx_description
1 polymer ?
#
loop_
_entity_poly.entity_id
_entity_poly.type
_entity_poly.pdbx_seq_one_letter_code
_entity_poly.pdbx_strand_id
1 'polypeptide(L)'
;MTTPPPLPPAPVDYGTVAPAPARGALPWGLALLGLVFLPFVNLLVSGIVMVAVGLAQRKHGGLAEVNGRRAANWGLTVLVLIVPSIALWLTALIIEAQGFFPWGISVIVWVVLGIVNLAAAITGLVQAMSGREVTFPVIPFLRR
;
A
#
# COMPACT_ATOMS: atom_id res chain seq x y z
N MET A 1 21.62 -29.64 62.70
CA MET A 1 20.69 -29.66 61.54
C MET A 1 21.07 -28.48 60.66
N THR A 2 21.76 -28.72 59.55
CA THR A 2 22.19 -27.66 58.62
C THR A 2 21.13 -27.51 57.54
N THR A 3 20.51 -26.34 57.44
CA THR A 3 19.53 -26.04 56.38
C THR A 3 20.23 -25.97 55.01
N PRO A 4 19.65 -26.57 53.95
CA PRO A 4 20.23 -26.51 52.62
C PRO A 4 20.25 -25.06 52.09
N PRO A 5 21.24 -24.71 51.25
CA PRO A 5 21.37 -23.35 50.71
C PRO A 5 20.15 -22.98 49.84
N PRO A 6 19.78 -21.69 49.77
CA PRO A 6 18.68 -21.23 48.93
C PRO A 6 18.96 -21.58 47.47
N LEU A 7 17.97 -22.18 46.79
CA LEU A 7 18.04 -22.47 45.37
C LEU A 7 18.23 -21.17 44.56
N PRO A 8 19.07 -21.16 43.51
CA PRO A 8 19.21 -20.01 42.63
C PRO A 8 17.84 -19.60 42.04
N PRO A 9 17.58 -18.30 41.85
CA PRO A 9 16.37 -17.84 41.16
C PRO A 9 16.32 -18.44 39.75
N ALA A 10 15.16 -19.00 39.39
CA ALA A 10 14.95 -19.56 38.06
C ALA A 10 15.19 -18.50 36.98
N PRO A 11 15.77 -18.86 35.81
CA PRO A 11 15.95 -17.93 34.70
C PRO A 11 14.60 -17.34 34.31
N VAL A 12 14.51 -16.00 34.32
CA VAL A 12 13.33 -15.30 33.83
C VAL A 12 13.31 -15.48 32.32
N ASP A 13 12.34 -16.22 31.80
CA ASP A 13 12.11 -16.31 30.37
C ASP A 13 11.57 -14.97 29.90
N TYR A 14 12.46 -14.11 29.39
CA TYR A 14 12.10 -12.90 28.66
C TYR A 14 11.52 -13.37 27.33
N GLY A 15 10.28 -13.87 27.38
CA GLY A 15 9.61 -14.55 26.28
C GLY A 15 9.96 -13.85 24.98
N THR A 16 10.66 -14.57 24.11
CA THR A 16 10.96 -14.10 22.77
C THR A 16 9.63 -13.72 22.15
N VAL A 17 9.36 -12.41 22.03
CA VAL A 17 8.15 -11.91 21.37
C VAL A 17 8.25 -12.40 19.95
N ALA A 18 7.54 -13.50 19.66
CA ALA A 18 7.45 -14.04 18.31
C ALA A 18 7.05 -12.87 17.39
N PRO A 19 7.78 -12.62 16.29
CA PRO A 19 7.45 -11.54 15.38
C PRO A 19 5.98 -11.63 15.02
N ALA A 20 5.24 -10.52 15.18
CA ALA A 20 3.82 -10.50 14.87
C ALA A 20 3.61 -11.05 13.44
N PRO A 21 2.64 -11.96 13.23
CA PRO A 21 2.46 -12.59 11.93
C PRO A 21 2.31 -11.52 10.84
N ALA A 22 3.00 -11.68 9.71
CA ALA A 22 2.91 -10.73 8.61
C ALA A 22 1.45 -10.62 8.16
N ARG A 23 0.89 -9.40 8.16
CA ARG A 23 -0.54 -9.16 7.86
C ARG A 23 -0.81 -8.45 6.53
N GLY A 24 0.24 -8.14 5.76
CA GLY A 24 0.11 -7.43 4.49
C GLY A 24 -0.21 -5.94 4.63
N ALA A 25 0.10 -5.32 5.77
CA ALA A 25 -0.14 -3.90 6.06
C ALA A 25 0.85 -2.95 5.35
N LEU A 26 2.09 -3.41 5.14
CA LEU A 26 3.18 -2.58 4.57
C LEU A 26 2.85 -1.95 3.21
N PRO A 27 2.30 -2.68 2.22
CA PRO A 27 1.89 -2.07 0.94
C PRO A 27 0.88 -0.93 1.12
N TRP A 28 -0.09 -1.07 2.04
CA TRP A 28 -1.13 -0.07 2.28
C TRP A 28 -0.60 1.15 3.03
N GLY A 29 0.34 0.97 3.96
CA GLY A 29 1.04 2.08 4.60
C GLY A 29 1.91 2.85 3.62
N LEU A 30 2.62 2.14 2.73
CA LEU A 30 3.48 2.76 1.72
C LEU A 30 2.69 3.46 0.61
N ALA A 31 1.43 3.12 0.40
CA ALA A 31 0.52 3.87 -0.46
C ALA A 31 0.35 5.34 -0.02
N LEU A 32 0.62 5.65 1.26
CA LEU A 32 0.62 7.02 1.78
C LEU A 32 1.77 7.87 1.22
N LEU A 33 2.77 7.29 0.56
CA LEU A 33 3.72 8.07 -0.26
C LEU A 33 3.00 8.87 -1.35
N GLY A 34 1.80 8.45 -1.74
CA GLY A 34 0.90 9.25 -2.59
C GLY A 34 0.45 10.59 -1.98
N LEU A 35 0.71 10.86 -0.69
CA LEU A 35 0.42 12.16 -0.06
C LEU A 35 1.48 13.23 -0.34
N VAL A 36 2.65 12.84 -0.86
CA VAL A 36 3.68 13.83 -1.24
C VAL A 36 3.10 14.71 -2.36
N PHE A 37 3.13 16.03 -2.20
CA PHE A 37 2.54 16.99 -3.15
C PHE A 37 3.42 17.20 -4.40
N LEU A 38 3.83 16.10 -5.04
CA LEU A 38 4.43 16.11 -6.38
C LEU A 38 3.36 15.67 -7.38
N PRO A 39 2.83 16.56 -8.25
CA PRO A 39 1.78 16.22 -9.18
C PRO A 39 2.14 15.00 -10.02
N PHE A 40 1.21 14.05 -10.10
CA PHE A 40 1.32 12.75 -10.80
C PHE A 40 2.38 11.77 -10.27
N VAL A 41 3.59 12.25 -9.95
CA VAL A 41 4.72 11.44 -9.49
C VAL A 41 4.38 10.70 -8.20
N ASN A 42 3.66 11.37 -7.29
CA ASN A 42 3.22 10.79 -6.03
C ASN A 42 2.40 9.51 -6.23
N LEU A 43 1.41 9.55 -7.12
CA LEU A 43 0.54 8.41 -7.42
C LEU A 43 1.26 7.35 -8.25
N LEU A 44 2.16 7.75 -9.15
CA LEU A 44 2.99 6.83 -9.90
C LEU A 44 3.88 6.00 -8.97
N VAL A 45 4.61 6.66 -8.07
CA VAL A 45 5.48 6.01 -7.08
C VAL A 45 4.66 5.14 -6.14
N SER A 46 3.54 5.66 -5.60
CA SER A 46 2.62 4.89 -4.76
C SER A 46 2.17 3.60 -5.45
N GLY A 47 1.70 3.68 -6.69
CA GLY A 47 1.25 2.53 -7.47
C GLY A 47 2.36 1.48 -7.65
N ILE A 48 3.57 1.91 -8.05
CA ILE A 48 4.74 1.01 -8.21
C ILE A 48 5.08 0.33 -6.88
N VAL A 49 5.16 1.09 -5.79
CA VAL A 49 5.52 0.56 -4.47
C VAL A 49 4.46 -0.43 -3.98
N MET A 50 3.17 -0.14 -4.15
CA MET A 50 2.10 -1.07 -3.77
C MET A 50 2.17 -2.38 -4.55
N VAL A 51 2.49 -2.32 -5.85
CA VAL A 51 2.69 -3.53 -6.65
C VAL A 51 3.90 -4.31 -6.17
N ALA A 52 5.07 -3.67 -6.05
CA ALA A 52 6.31 -4.32 -5.66
C ALA A 52 6.22 -4.95 -4.27
N VAL A 53 5.78 -4.18 -3.27
CA VAL A 53 5.67 -4.65 -1.89
C VAL A 53 4.51 -5.61 -1.74
N GLY A 54 3.37 -5.37 -2.42
CA GLY A 54 2.22 -6.27 -2.40
C GLY A 54 2.56 -7.66 -2.95
N LEU A 55 3.30 -7.73 -4.05
CA LEU A 55 3.81 -8.98 -4.61
C LEU A 55 4.85 -9.64 -3.70
N ALA A 56 5.71 -8.85 -3.05
CA ALA A 56 6.70 -9.37 -2.10
C ALA A 56 6.06 -10.05 -0.87
N GLN A 57 4.79 -9.78 -0.56
CA GLN A 57 4.07 -10.44 0.53
C GLN A 57 3.72 -11.90 0.25
N ARG A 58 3.83 -12.38 -1.01
CA ARG A 58 3.59 -13.80 -1.35
C ARG A 58 4.46 -14.77 -0.56
N LYS A 59 5.69 -14.38 -0.23
CA LYS A 59 6.62 -15.20 0.57
C LYS A 59 6.12 -15.50 1.99
N HIS A 60 5.16 -14.73 2.50
CA HIS A 60 4.61 -14.89 3.83
C HIS A 60 3.35 -15.75 3.86
N GLY A 61 2.74 -16.04 2.71
CA GLY A 61 1.52 -16.84 2.61
C GLY A 61 0.32 -16.26 3.37
N GLY A 62 -0.75 -17.04 3.45
CA GLY A 62 -1.93 -16.77 4.27
C GLY A 62 -2.50 -15.36 4.07
N LEU A 63 -2.79 -14.68 5.18
CA LEU A 63 -3.41 -13.35 5.16
C LEU A 63 -2.51 -12.28 4.52
N ALA A 64 -1.19 -12.35 4.71
CA ALA A 64 -0.25 -11.42 4.11
C ALA A 64 -0.29 -11.48 2.59
N GLU A 65 -0.34 -12.68 2.02
CA GLU A 65 -0.42 -12.88 0.58
C GLU A 65 -1.73 -12.33 0.00
N VAL A 66 -2.87 -12.62 0.64
CA VAL A 66 -4.18 -12.12 0.19
C VAL A 66 -4.22 -10.58 0.22
N ASN A 67 -3.80 -9.99 1.34
CA ASN A 67 -3.80 -8.54 1.52
C ASN A 67 -2.77 -7.84 0.62
N GLY A 68 -1.60 -8.46 0.42
CA GLY A 68 -0.57 -7.98 -0.49
C GLY A 68 -1.02 -8.03 -1.95
N ARG A 69 -1.69 -9.11 -2.38
CA ARG A 69 -2.25 -9.24 -3.73
C ARG A 69 -3.31 -8.18 -4.00
N ARG A 70 -4.19 -7.90 -3.03
CA ARG A 70 -5.18 -6.82 -3.15
C ARG A 70 -4.52 -5.45 -3.24
N ALA A 71 -3.49 -5.19 -2.44
CA ALA A 71 -2.72 -3.95 -2.55
C ALA A 71 -2.06 -3.81 -3.93
N ALA A 72 -1.47 -4.89 -4.46
CA ALA A 72 -0.87 -4.88 -5.79
C ALA A 72 -1.91 -4.64 -6.90
N ASN A 73 -3.10 -5.24 -6.80
CA ASN A 73 -4.21 -4.99 -7.72
C ASN A 73 -4.70 -3.53 -7.68
N TRP A 74 -4.76 -2.93 -6.48
CA TRP A 74 -5.05 -1.50 -6.34
C TRP A 74 -3.94 -0.64 -6.95
N GLY A 75 -2.67 -0.95 -6.67
CA GLY A 75 -1.53 -0.25 -7.25
C GLY A 75 -1.55 -0.30 -8.79
N LEU A 76 -1.86 -1.45 -9.38
CA LEU A 76 -2.08 -1.59 -10.83
C LEU A 76 -3.23 -0.72 -11.33
N THR A 77 -4.34 -0.64 -10.59
CA THR A 77 -5.47 0.26 -10.92
C THR A 77 -5.02 1.72 -10.95
N VAL A 78 -4.26 2.15 -9.94
CA VAL A 78 -3.66 3.50 -9.89
C VAL A 78 -2.76 3.74 -11.10
N LEU A 79 -1.90 2.77 -11.45
CA LEU A 79 -0.99 2.88 -12.59
C LEU A 79 -1.72 2.99 -13.93
N VAL A 80 -2.75 2.17 -14.13
CA VAL A 80 -3.58 2.18 -15.35
C VAL A 80 -4.27 3.53 -15.56
N LEU A 81 -4.64 4.23 -14.49
CA LEU A 81 -5.30 5.54 -14.57
C LEU A 81 -4.29 6.69 -14.67
N ILE A 82 -3.19 6.63 -13.92
CA ILE A 82 -2.24 7.75 -13.85
C ILE A 82 -1.32 7.84 -15.07
N VAL A 83 -0.91 6.71 -15.67
CA VAL A 83 0.02 6.71 -16.81
C VAL A 83 -0.57 7.41 -18.04
N PRO A 84 -1.80 7.09 -18.50
CA PRO A 84 -2.45 7.84 -19.58
C PRO A 84 -2.69 9.31 -19.21
N SER A 85 -3.00 9.59 -17.94
CA SER A 85 -3.21 10.97 -17.47
C SER A 85 -1.94 11.82 -17.55
N ILE A 86 -0.78 11.24 -17.22
CA ILE A 86 0.53 11.89 -17.40
C ILE A 86 0.80 12.13 -18.89
N ALA A 87 0.57 11.14 -19.74
CA ALA A 87 0.77 11.29 -21.18
C ALA A 87 -0.11 12.43 -21.73
N LEU A 88 -1.38 12.47 -21.35
CA LEU A 88 -2.31 13.53 -21.76
C LEU A 88 -1.87 14.92 -21.26
N TRP A 89 -1.37 15.01 -20.03
CA TRP A 89 -0.85 16.26 -19.48
C TRP A 89 0.40 16.73 -20.25
N LEU A 90 1.37 15.84 -20.49
CA LEU A 90 2.58 16.15 -21.25
C LEU A 90 2.26 16.56 -22.69
N THR A 91 1.36 15.84 -23.37
CA THR A 91 0.93 16.19 -24.73
C THR A 91 0.28 17.58 -24.75
N ALA A 92 -0.58 17.90 -23.79
CA ALA A 92 -1.22 19.21 -23.68
C ALA A 92 -0.19 20.35 -23.53
N LEU A 93 0.88 20.12 -22.76
CA LEU A 93 1.98 21.07 -22.62
C LEU A 93 2.79 21.24 -23.91
N ILE A 94 3.10 20.13 -24.59
CA ILE A 94 3.90 20.14 -25.83
C ILE A 94 3.19 20.90 -26.95
N ILE A 95 1.87 20.77 -27.06
CA ILE A 95 1.07 21.47 -28.09
C ILE A 95 0.58 22.85 -27.64
N GLU A 96 0.99 23.31 -26.46
CA GLU A 96 0.56 24.58 -25.85
C GLU A 96 -0.96 24.76 -25.85
N ALA A 97 -1.67 23.69 -25.48
CA ALA A 97 -3.13 23.63 -25.53
C ALA A 97 -3.75 24.79 -24.73
N GLN A 98 -4.63 25.54 -25.40
CA GLN A 98 -5.33 26.68 -24.82
C GLN A 98 -6.62 26.27 -24.11
N GLY A 99 -6.98 27.00 -23.06
CA GLY A 99 -8.15 26.69 -22.23
C GLY A 99 -7.88 25.56 -21.23
N PHE A 100 -8.91 25.13 -20.50
CA PHE A 100 -8.77 24.11 -19.45
C PHE A 100 -8.64 22.68 -19.99
N PHE A 101 -9.23 22.39 -21.15
CA PHE A 101 -9.14 21.08 -21.78
C PHE A 101 -8.01 21.09 -22.83
N PRO A 102 -7.14 20.06 -22.87
CA PRO A 102 -7.28 18.74 -22.26
C PRO A 102 -6.59 18.54 -20.89
N TRP A 103 -5.61 19.38 -20.50
CA TRP A 103 -4.81 19.17 -19.28
C TRP A 103 -5.64 19.14 -17.97
N GLY A 104 -6.79 19.81 -17.95
CA GLY A 104 -7.74 19.77 -16.86
C GLY A 104 -8.32 18.39 -16.57
N ILE A 105 -8.44 17.52 -17.58
CA ILE A 105 -8.83 16.11 -17.38
C ILE A 105 -7.78 15.40 -16.52
N SER A 106 -6.50 15.57 -16.86
CA SER A 106 -5.40 14.98 -16.09
C SER A 106 -5.39 15.46 -14.64
N VAL A 107 -5.63 16.75 -14.42
CA VAL A 107 -5.69 17.33 -13.07
C VAL A 107 -6.86 16.74 -12.27
N ILE A 108 -8.05 16.66 -12.85
CA ILE A 108 -9.23 16.07 -12.19
C ILE A 108 -8.95 14.60 -11.84
N VAL A 109 -8.44 13.81 -12.78
CA VAL A 109 -8.10 12.41 -12.54
C VAL A 109 -7.08 12.29 -11.42
N TRP A 110 -6.03 13.11 -11.44
CA TRP A 110 -4.99 13.10 -10.39
C TRP A 110 -5.57 13.40 -9.00
N VAL A 111 -6.41 14.43 -8.86
CA VAL A 111 -7.02 14.80 -7.57
C VAL A 111 -7.96 13.70 -7.08
N VAL A 112 -8.89 13.24 -7.92
CA VAL A 112 -9.86 12.21 -7.55
C VAL A 112 -9.16 10.91 -7.19
N LEU A 113 -8.19 10.48 -8.00
CA LEU A 113 -7.41 9.27 -7.73
C LEU A 113 -6.56 9.43 -6.47
N GLY A 114 -6.07 10.63 -6.17
CA GLY A 114 -5.39 10.96 -4.92
C GLY A 114 -6.25 10.71 -3.68
N ILE A 115 -7.47 11.23 -3.69
CA ILE A 115 -8.44 11.06 -2.60
C ILE A 115 -8.80 9.57 -2.43
N VAL A 116 -9.09 8.87 -3.53
CA VAL A 116 -9.45 7.45 -3.49
C VAL A 116 -8.26 6.60 -3.04
N ASN A 117 -7.05 6.91 -3.51
CA ASN A 117 -5.83 6.22 -3.09
C ASN A 117 -5.58 6.40 -1.59
N LEU A 118 -5.81 7.60 -1.05
CA LEU A 118 -5.73 7.85 0.39
C LEU A 118 -6.76 7.02 1.18
N ALA A 119 -8.02 7.01 0.73
CA ALA A 119 -9.06 6.20 1.36
C ALA A 119 -8.73 4.70 1.32
N ALA A 120 -8.22 4.22 0.17
CA ALA A 120 -7.78 2.85 -0.01
C ALA A 120 -6.60 2.52 0.92
N ALA A 121 -5.60 3.40 1.00
CA ALA A 121 -4.44 3.27 1.89
C ALA A 121 -4.87 3.12 3.36
N ILE A 122 -5.73 4.01 3.85
CA ILE A 122 -6.21 3.99 5.24
C ILE A 122 -7.04 2.73 5.51
N THR A 123 -8.04 2.45 4.67
CA THR A 123 -8.95 1.30 4.88
C THR A 123 -8.23 -0.03 4.78
N GLY A 124 -7.29 -0.15 3.84
CA GLY A 124 -6.46 -1.35 3.69
C GLY A 124 -5.47 -1.52 4.84
N LEU A 125 -4.85 -0.43 5.31
CA LEU A 125 -3.94 -0.46 6.44
C LEU A 125 -4.67 -0.90 7.72
N VAL A 126 -5.82 -0.29 8.03
CA VAL A 126 -6.63 -0.63 9.21
C VAL A 126 -7.10 -2.08 9.16
N GLN A 127 -7.64 -2.55 8.03
CA GLN A 127 -8.10 -3.93 7.89
C GLN A 127 -6.94 -4.93 8.02
N ALA A 128 -5.82 -4.69 7.34
CA ALA A 128 -4.64 -5.54 7.44
C ALA A 128 -4.07 -5.57 8.87
N MET A 129 -3.98 -4.41 9.54
CA MET A 129 -3.51 -4.34 10.94
C MET A 129 -4.44 -5.10 11.90
N SER A 130 -5.75 -5.08 11.64
CA SER A 130 -6.75 -5.82 12.42
C SER A 130 -6.75 -7.34 12.20
N GLY A 131 -5.87 -7.86 11.33
CA GLY A 131 -5.83 -9.28 10.99
C GLY A 131 -6.99 -9.74 10.10
N ARG A 132 -7.63 -8.79 9.39
CA ARG A 132 -8.72 -9.06 8.46
C ARG A 132 -8.23 -9.02 7.02
N GLU A 133 -8.97 -9.68 6.15
CA GLU A 133 -8.81 -9.50 4.71
C GLU A 133 -9.25 -8.10 4.31
N VAL A 134 -8.46 -7.43 3.47
CA VAL A 134 -8.81 -6.11 2.96
C VAL A 134 -9.97 -6.24 1.99
N THR A 135 -11.12 -5.63 2.27
CA THR A 135 -12.31 -5.76 1.42
C THR A 135 -12.42 -4.71 0.32
N PHE A 136 -11.50 -3.74 0.26
CA PHE A 136 -11.55 -2.62 -0.67
C PHE A 136 -11.75 -3.09 -2.13
N PRO A 137 -12.65 -2.47 -2.90
CA PRO A 137 -12.93 -2.86 -4.28
C PRO A 137 -11.72 -2.58 -5.16
N VAL A 138 -11.15 -3.63 -5.74
CA VAL A 138 -9.97 -3.56 -6.62
C VAL A 138 -10.25 -4.32 -7.90
N ILE A 139 -9.72 -3.83 -9.03
CA ILE A 139 -9.79 -4.56 -10.29
C ILE A 139 -8.88 -5.80 -10.16
N PRO A 140 -9.40 -7.03 -10.36
CA PRO A 140 -8.64 -8.25 -10.11
C PRO A 140 -7.72 -8.60 -11.29
N PHE A 141 -6.62 -7.86 -11.44
CA PHE A 141 -5.57 -8.14 -12.42
C PHE A 141 -4.80 -9.42 -12.06
N LEU A 142 -4.47 -9.59 -10.77
CA LEU A 142 -3.81 -10.76 -10.20
C LEU A 142 -4.86 -11.65 -9.52
N ARG A 143 -5.06 -12.87 -10.05
CA ARG A 143 -6.16 -13.77 -9.63
C ARG A 143 -5.73 -15.02 -8.87
N ARG A 144 -4.43 -15.24 -8.63
CA ARG A 144 -3.90 -16.41 -7.93
C ARG A 144 -2.71 -16.00 -7.09
#